data_AF-A0A382T4G7-F1
#
_entry.id   AF-A0A382T4G7-F1
#
_cell.length_a   1.000
_cell.length_b   1.000
_cell.length_c   1.000
_cell.angle_alpha   90.00
_cell.angle_beta   90.00
_cell.angle_gamma   90.00
#
_symmetry.space_group_name_H-M   'P 1'
#
loop_
_entity.id
_entity.type
_entity.pdbx_description
1 polymer ?
#
loop_
_entity_poly.entity_id
_entity_poly.type
_entity_poly.pdbx_seq_one_letter_code
_entity_poly.pdbx_strand_id
1 'polypeptide(L)'
;QIEKTYNSFEAVLGDDNARSIERYIMLRTIDANWVQHLTAMENLRQGISLQAVGQRDPLVMYKKEGHELFQNLQSKIIDDVVHTIFKTGTPIDPELGTQTRSSPKIVNQSKPVFKINDSNRSSKRSVGAKVGRNEQCPCGSGKKYKRCCGLAA
;
A
#
# COMPACT_ATOMS: atom_id res chain seq x y z
N GLN A 1 33.89 3.32 4.64
CA GLN A 1 32.97 3.97 3.68
C GLN A 1 31.70 4.44 4.36
N ILE A 2 31.06 3.59 5.18
CA ILE A 2 29.86 3.92 5.98
C ILE A 2 30.08 5.13 6.92
N GLU A 3 31.20 5.17 7.65
CA GLU A 3 31.53 6.32 8.51
C GLU A 3 31.67 7.62 7.70
N LYS A 4 32.21 7.55 6.47
CA LYS A 4 32.37 8.73 5.62
C LYS A 4 31.01 9.30 5.18
N THR A 5 30.08 8.41 4.79
CA THR A 5 28.72 8.82 4.38
C THR A 5 27.90 9.34 5.55
N TYR A 6 28.07 8.76 6.74
CA TYR A 6 27.41 9.27 7.95
C TYR A 6 28.00 10.63 8.39
N ASN A 7 29.32 10.79 8.39
CA ASN A 7 29.95 12.08 8.74
C ASN A 7 29.56 13.20 7.76
N SER A 8 29.42 12.91 6.45
CA SER A 8 28.93 13.89 5.48
C SER A 8 27.48 14.28 5.74
N PHE A 9 26.66 13.36 6.22
CA PHE A 9 25.28 13.65 6.63
C PHE A 9 25.25 14.53 7.88
N GLU A 10 26.03 14.18 8.91
CA GLU A 10 26.14 14.95 10.15
C GLU A 10 26.63 16.39 9.89
N ALA A 11 27.56 16.57 8.95
CA ALA A 11 28.05 17.88 8.52
C ALA A 11 26.98 18.76 7.85
N VAL A 12 26.02 18.16 7.13
CA VAL A 12 24.94 18.90 6.44
C VAL A 12 23.87 19.37 7.41
N LEU A 13 23.54 18.59 8.45
CA LEU A 13 22.47 18.93 9.41
C LEU A 13 22.94 19.71 10.64
N GLY A 14 24.22 19.55 11.02
CA GLY A 14 24.74 20.00 12.31
C GLY A 14 24.43 19.00 13.44
N ASP A 15 25.32 18.93 14.43
CA ASP A 15 25.33 17.89 15.48
C ASP A 15 24.01 17.82 16.28
N ASP A 16 23.52 18.95 16.82
CA ASP A 16 22.29 18.98 17.63
C ASP A 16 21.04 18.53 16.86
N ASN A 17 20.94 18.92 15.59
CA ASN A 17 19.83 18.54 14.72
C ASN A 17 19.94 17.07 14.31
N ALA A 18 21.14 16.58 14.01
CA ALA A 18 21.39 15.18 13.68
C ALA A 18 20.94 14.26 14.81
N ARG A 19 21.32 14.54 16.07
CA ARG A 19 20.92 13.76 17.25
C ARG A 19 19.41 13.79 17.51
N SER A 20 18.76 14.91 17.20
CA SER A 20 17.31 15.05 17.35
C SER A 20 16.56 14.26 16.28
N ILE A 21 17.05 14.28 15.05
CA ILE A 21 16.48 13.53 13.92
C ILE A 21 16.71 12.03 14.09
N GLU A 22 17.89 11.60 14.54
CA GLU A 22 18.17 10.19 14.87
C GLU A 22 17.18 9.63 15.88
N ARG A 23 16.99 10.34 17.00
CA ARG A 23 16.01 9.95 18.03
C ARG A 23 14.61 9.89 17.46
N TYR A 24 14.22 10.87 16.65
CA TYR A 24 12.91 10.89 16.00
C TYR A 24 12.71 9.70 15.06
N ILE A 25 13.69 9.41 14.21
CA ILE A 25 13.65 8.27 13.27
C ILE A 25 13.57 6.96 14.05
N MET A 26 14.40 6.78 15.08
CA MET A 26 14.37 5.57 15.92
C MET A 26 13.00 5.35 16.55
N LEU A 27 12.46 6.36 17.25
CA LEU A 27 11.16 6.26 17.92
C LEU A 27 10.05 5.95 16.91
N ARG A 28 10.00 6.68 15.80
CA ARG A 28 8.98 6.48 14.76
C ARG A 28 9.05 5.08 14.14
N THR A 29 10.25 4.57 13.88
CA THR A 29 10.46 3.25 13.29
C THR A 29 10.11 2.13 14.27
N ILE A 30 10.46 2.29 15.55
CA ILE A 30 10.10 1.35 16.62
C ILE A 30 8.58 1.28 16.74
N ASP A 31 7.90 2.43 16.86
CA ASP A 31 6.43 2.48 17.02
C ASP A 31 5.72 1.82 15.84
N ALA A 32 6.12 2.13 14.61
CA ALA A 32 5.51 1.57 13.40
C ALA A 32 5.68 0.04 13.32
N ASN A 33 6.88 -0.46 13.61
CA ASN A 33 7.16 -1.89 13.58
C ASN A 33 6.54 -2.64 14.76
N TRP A 34 6.43 -1.99 15.93
CA TRP A 34 5.78 -2.57 17.11
C TRP A 34 4.29 -2.79 16.90
N VAL A 35 3.57 -1.83 16.31
CA VAL A 35 2.15 -1.98 15.98
C VAL A 35 1.92 -3.15 15.01
N GLN A 36 2.80 -3.30 14.02
CA GLN A 36 2.77 -4.44 13.10
C GLN A 36 3.02 -5.76 13.82
N HIS A 37 3.99 -5.79 14.74
CA HIS A 37 4.28 -6.97 15.55
C HIS A 37 3.11 -7.37 16.44
N LEU A 38 2.44 -6.43 17.13
CA LEU A 38 1.25 -6.72 17.93
C LEU A 38 0.12 -7.33 17.08
N THR A 39 -0.07 -6.80 15.87
CA THR A 39 -1.05 -7.36 14.92
C THR A 39 -0.67 -8.79 14.52
N ALA A 40 0.61 -9.05 14.25
CA ALA A 40 1.11 -10.40 13.94
C ALA A 40 0.94 -11.37 15.12
N MET A 41 1.21 -10.92 16.35
CA MET A 41 1.02 -11.73 17.56
C MET A 41 -0.44 -12.07 17.82
N GLU A 42 -1.37 -11.15 17.55
CA GLU A 42 -2.82 -11.43 17.67
C GLU A 42 -3.27 -12.44 16.61
N ASN A 43 -2.82 -12.31 15.37
CA ASN A 43 -3.09 -13.28 14.31
C ASN A 43 -2.52 -14.67 14.66
N LEU A 44 -1.30 -14.71 15.20
CA LEU A 44 -0.66 -15.94 15.68
C LEU A 44 -1.48 -16.60 16.79
N ARG A 45 -1.94 -15.82 17.77
CA ARG A 45 -2.77 -16.29 18.88
C ARG A 45 -4.08 -16.93 18.39
N GLN A 46 -4.72 -16.32 17.40
CA GLN A 46 -5.96 -16.84 16.80
C GLN A 46 -5.71 -18.09 15.93
N GLY A 47 -4.58 -18.15 15.21
CA GLY A 47 -4.24 -19.25 14.31
C GLY A 47 -3.77 -20.53 15.01
N ILE A 48 -3.14 -20.41 16.17
CA ILE A 48 -2.55 -21.57 16.88
C ILE A 48 -3.57 -22.59 17.35
N SER A 49 -4.79 -22.16 17.67
CA SER A 49 -5.87 -23.08 18.04
C SER A 49 -6.23 -24.03 16.89
N LEU A 50 -6.06 -23.61 15.63
CA LEU A 50 -6.29 -24.44 14.45
C LEU A 50 -5.08 -25.33 14.12
N GLN A 51 -3.85 -24.89 14.44
CA GLN A 51 -2.62 -25.67 14.29
C GLN A 51 -2.39 -26.72 15.38
N ALA A 52 -3.11 -26.62 16.51
CA ALA A 52 -3.10 -27.58 17.62
C ALA A 52 -3.55 -29.00 17.22
N VAL A 53 -4.05 -29.21 16.00
CA VAL A 53 -4.50 -30.50 15.47
C VAL A 53 -3.36 -31.55 15.34
N GLY A 54 -2.12 -31.22 15.74
CA GLY A 54 -0.93 -32.08 15.60
C GLY A 54 -0.30 -32.65 16.87
N GLN A 55 -1.04 -32.86 17.97
CA GLN A 55 -0.53 -33.41 19.26
C GLN A 55 0.58 -32.60 19.95
N ARG A 56 0.97 -31.43 19.42
CA ARG A 56 1.93 -30.52 20.05
C ARG A 56 1.19 -29.50 20.91
N ASP A 57 1.79 -29.16 22.05
CA ASP A 57 1.24 -28.16 22.96
C ASP A 57 1.14 -26.77 22.27
N PRO A 58 -0.08 -26.19 22.14
CA PRO A 58 -0.30 -24.89 21.53
C PRO A 58 0.53 -23.77 22.19
N LEU A 59 0.74 -23.85 23.51
CA LEU A 59 1.50 -22.84 24.25
C LEU A 59 2.98 -22.85 23.87
N VAL A 60 3.55 -24.04 23.65
CA VAL A 60 4.95 -24.20 23.23
C VAL A 60 5.15 -23.64 21.83
N MET A 61 4.22 -23.92 20.91
CA MET A 61 4.25 -23.36 19.55
C MET A 61 4.15 -21.84 19.56
N TYR A 62 3.22 -21.27 20.34
CA TYR A 62 3.07 -19.81 20.46
C TYR A 62 4.34 -19.13 20.95
N LYS A 63 4.98 -19.69 21.99
CA LYS A 63 6.24 -19.16 22.51
C LYS A 63 7.36 -19.22 21.46
N LYS A 64 7.45 -20.33 20.72
CA LYS A 64 8.48 -20.51 19.69
C LYS A 64 8.27 -19.54 18.52
N GLU A 65 7.09 -19.54 17.91
CA GLU A 65 6.78 -18.69 16.76
C GLU A 65 6.76 -17.20 17.15
N GLY A 66 6.24 -16.87 18.34
CA GLY A 66 6.27 -15.51 18.87
C GLY A 66 7.69 -15.00 19.09
N HIS A 67 8.60 -15.86 19.57
CA HIS A 67 10.01 -15.47 19.71
C HIS A 67 10.70 -15.24 18.37
N GLU A 68 10.42 -16.08 17.36
CA GLU A 68 10.92 -15.89 16.00
C GLU A 68 10.43 -14.56 15.39
N LEU A 69 9.14 -14.25 15.54
CA LEU A 69 8.58 -12.95 15.13
C LEU A 69 9.26 -11.77 15.83
N PHE A 70 9.62 -11.92 17.11
CA PHE A 70 10.33 -10.87 17.85
C PHE A 70 11.78 -10.68 17.40
N GLN A 71 12.49 -11.76 17.07
CA GLN A 71 13.84 -11.65 16.49
C GLN A 71 13.79 -10.93 15.14
N ASN A 72 12.83 -11.31 14.28
CA ASN A 72 12.62 -10.66 12.99
C ASN A 72 12.26 -9.18 13.14
N LEU A 73 11.46 -8.83 14.14
CA LEU A 73 11.15 -7.44 14.48
C LEU A 73 12.42 -6.64 14.81
N GLN A 74 13.30 -7.17 15.66
CA GLN A 74 14.54 -6.49 16.03
C GLN A 74 15.43 -6.22 14.82
N SER A 75 15.67 -7.24 13.98
CA SER A 75 16.46 -7.09 12.75
C SER A 75 15.85 -6.06 11.82
N LYS A 76 14.53 -6.09 11.64
CA LYS A 76 13.81 -5.15 10.78
C LYS A 76 13.89 -3.71 11.29
N ILE A 77 13.78 -3.48 12.59
CA ILE A 77 13.94 -2.13 13.18
C ILE A 77 15.33 -1.59 12.87
N ILE A 78 16.38 -2.39 13.04
CA ILE A 78 17.77 -1.98 12.75
C ILE A 78 17.91 -1.63 11.27
N ASP A 79 17.44 -2.51 10.38
CA ASP A 79 17.51 -2.30 8.93
C ASP A 79 16.74 -1.05 8.48
N ASP A 80 15.52 -0.85 8.99
CA ASP A 80 14.68 0.31 8.67
C ASP A 80 15.30 1.62 9.18
N VAL A 81 15.89 1.62 10.38
CA VAL A 81 16.57 2.81 10.93
C VAL A 81 17.78 3.17 10.07
N VAL A 82 18.66 2.20 9.79
CA VAL A 82 19.86 2.40 8.97
C VAL A 82 19.48 2.87 7.57
N HIS A 83 18.56 2.17 6.92
CA HIS A 83 18.11 2.51 5.58
C HIS A 83 17.47 3.90 5.52
N THR A 84 16.69 4.27 6.53
CA THR A 84 16.08 5.61 6.60
C THR A 84 17.14 6.70 6.75
N ILE A 85 18.08 6.55 7.69
CA ILE A 85 19.15 7.54 7.94
C ILE A 85 19.97 7.77 6.66
N PHE A 86 20.42 6.69 6.01
CA PHE A 86 21.25 6.81 4.81
C PHE A 86 20.46 7.33 3.60
N LYS A 87 19.16 7.00 3.48
CA LYS A 87 18.32 7.53 2.39
C LYS A 87 17.94 8.99 2.57
N THR A 88 17.75 9.45 3.80
CA THR A 88 17.54 10.89 4.09
C THR A 88 18.84 11.69 3.97
N GLY A 89 19.98 11.02 4.18
CA GLY A 89 21.28 11.67 4.26
C GLY A 89 22.09 11.75 2.98
N THR A 90 21.65 11.09 1.90
CA THR A 90 22.20 11.38 0.58
C THR A 90 21.72 12.76 0.13
N PRO A 91 22.60 13.78 0.01
CA PRO A 91 22.23 15.00 -0.67
C PRO A 91 21.76 14.62 -2.07
N ILE A 92 20.53 14.99 -2.39
CA ILE A 92 20.03 14.88 -3.76
C ILE A 92 20.96 15.78 -4.56
N ASP A 93 21.77 15.22 -5.46
CA ASP A 93 22.47 16.03 -6.45
C ASP A 93 21.42 16.94 -7.11
N PRO A 94 21.50 18.27 -6.97
CA PRO A 94 20.52 19.18 -7.57
C PRO A 94 20.51 19.07 -9.10
N GLU A 95 21.50 18.41 -9.71
CA GLU A 95 21.58 18.12 -11.14
C GLU A 95 20.67 16.97 -11.61
N LEU A 96 20.19 16.10 -10.71
CA LEU A 96 19.21 15.05 -11.06
C LEU A 96 17.76 15.51 -10.86
N GLY A 97 17.54 16.83 -10.73
CA GLY A 97 16.26 17.48 -10.48
C GLY A 97 15.49 17.92 -11.73
N THR A 98 15.55 17.21 -12.85
CA THR A 98 14.62 17.45 -14.00
C THR A 98 14.25 16.19 -14.78
N GLN A 99 14.04 15.07 -14.08
CA GLN A 99 13.17 14.04 -14.63
C GLN A 99 11.77 14.26 -14.08
N THR A 100 11.07 15.23 -14.69
CA THR A 100 9.61 15.19 -14.70
C THR A 100 9.22 13.76 -15.03
N ARG A 101 8.52 13.07 -14.12
CA ARG A 101 7.78 11.86 -14.43
C ARG A 101 6.97 12.15 -15.68
N SER A 102 7.47 11.73 -16.83
CA SER A 102 6.72 11.74 -18.07
C SER A 102 5.58 10.77 -17.81
N SER A 103 4.39 11.35 -17.60
CA SER A 103 3.15 10.60 -17.69
C SER A 103 3.21 9.78 -18.97
N PRO A 104 2.93 8.47 -18.94
CA PRO A 104 3.03 7.67 -20.15
C PRO A 104 2.10 8.26 -21.20
N LYS A 105 2.67 8.78 -22.29
CA LYS A 105 1.93 9.15 -23.49
C LYS A 105 1.26 7.87 -24.00
N ILE A 106 -0.05 7.78 -23.82
CA ILE A 106 -0.89 6.80 -24.49
C ILE A 106 -0.72 7.06 -26.00
N VAL A 107 0.02 6.18 -26.67
CA VAL A 107 0.17 6.19 -28.12
C VAL A 107 -1.12 5.59 -28.71
N ASN A 108 -2.02 6.44 -29.16
CA ASN A 108 -3.17 6.04 -29.96
C ASN A 108 -2.69 5.65 -31.37
N GLN A 109 -2.49 4.35 -31.60
CA GLN A 109 -2.38 3.80 -32.95
C GLN A 109 -3.78 3.64 -33.54
N SER A 110 -4.21 4.60 -34.35
CA SER A 110 -5.43 4.50 -35.16
C SER A 110 -5.15 3.73 -36.45
N LYS A 111 -5.75 2.54 -36.58
CA LYS A 111 -6.02 1.89 -37.89
C LYS A 111 -7.44 2.27 -38.36
N PRO A 112 -7.70 2.34 -39.68
CA PRO A 112 -8.79 3.14 -40.22
C PRO A 112 -10.13 2.40 -40.14
N VAL A 113 -11.18 3.12 -39.76
CA VAL A 113 -12.56 2.66 -39.86
C VAL A 113 -13.18 3.28 -41.11
N PHE A 114 -13.79 2.42 -41.92
CA PHE A 114 -14.64 2.75 -43.06
C PHE A 114 -15.70 3.78 -42.67
N LYS A 115 -15.86 4.82 -43.50
CA LYS A 115 -16.94 5.79 -43.38
C LYS A 115 -18.25 5.15 -43.84
N ILE A 116 -19.26 5.16 -42.98
CA ILE A 116 -20.66 5.23 -43.42
C ILE A 116 -21.31 6.37 -42.66
N ASN A 117 -21.79 7.32 -43.45
CA ASN A 117 -22.51 8.50 -43.05
C ASN A 117 -23.94 8.07 -42.71
N ASP A 118 -24.44 8.38 -41.52
CA ASP A 118 -25.88 8.57 -41.37
C ASP A 118 -26.18 9.66 -40.36
N SER A 119 -27.03 10.56 -40.83
CA SER A 119 -27.48 11.74 -40.13
C SER A 119 -28.71 11.37 -39.33
N ASN A 120 -28.90 12.01 -38.18
CA ASN A 120 -30.20 12.14 -37.53
C ASN A 120 -30.68 10.94 -36.66
N ARG A 121 -30.27 10.90 -35.38
CA ARG A 121 -31.27 10.91 -34.29
C ARG A 121 -30.67 11.28 -32.93
N SER A 122 -31.23 12.35 -32.38
CA SER A 122 -31.14 12.78 -30.98
C SER A 122 -31.46 11.67 -29.97
N SER A 123 -30.59 11.48 -28.98
CA SER A 123 -30.93 11.48 -27.54
C SER A 123 -29.80 10.85 -26.74
N LYS A 124 -29.15 11.65 -25.89
CA LYS A 124 -28.23 11.21 -24.85
C LYS A 124 -28.81 10.05 -24.04
N ARG A 125 -28.03 8.99 -23.81
CA ARG A 125 -27.92 8.39 -22.47
C ARG A 125 -26.61 7.63 -22.33
N SER A 126 -25.87 8.07 -21.32
CA SER A 126 -24.58 7.60 -20.86
C SER A 126 -24.57 6.11 -20.53
N VAL A 127 -23.55 5.43 -21.01
CA VAL A 127 -23.15 4.09 -20.60
C VAL A 127 -22.77 4.12 -19.12
N GLY A 128 -23.52 3.36 -18.30
CA GLY A 128 -22.94 2.54 -17.24
C GLY A 128 -22.79 3.11 -15.83
N ALA A 129 -23.84 3.67 -15.21
CA ALA A 129 -23.95 3.61 -13.75
C ALA A 129 -24.50 2.22 -13.36
N LYS A 130 -23.76 1.45 -12.54
CA LYS A 130 -24.24 0.16 -12.01
C LYS A 130 -25.44 0.43 -11.11
N VAL A 131 -26.65 0.21 -11.61
CA VAL A 131 -27.89 0.35 -10.82
C VAL A 131 -27.88 -0.70 -9.70
N GLY A 132 -28.05 -0.23 -8.46
CA GLY A 132 -28.08 -1.08 -7.28
C GLY A 132 -29.29 -2.03 -7.28
N ARG A 133 -29.12 -3.24 -6.74
CA ARG A 133 -30.15 -4.31 -6.76
C ARG A 133 -31.52 -3.87 -6.20
N ASN A 134 -31.57 -2.90 -5.28
CA ASN A 134 -32.80 -2.39 -4.67
C ASN A 134 -33.25 -1.01 -5.20
N GLU A 135 -32.51 -0.38 -6.11
CA GLU A 135 -32.85 0.94 -6.68
C GLU A 135 -33.99 0.85 -7.69
N GLN A 136 -34.58 1.98 -8.04
CA GLN A 136 -35.63 2.04 -9.06
C GLN A 136 -35.08 1.64 -10.44
N CYS A 137 -35.82 0.81 -11.16
CA CYS A 137 -35.36 0.22 -12.41
C CYS A 137 -35.34 1.29 -13.53
N PRO A 138 -34.23 1.43 -14.28
CA PRO A 138 -34.08 2.48 -15.30
C PRO A 138 -34.93 2.26 -16.56
N CYS A 139 -35.62 1.12 -16.68
CA CYS A 139 -36.57 0.84 -17.76
C CYS A 139 -37.90 1.61 -17.62
N GLY A 140 -38.08 2.40 -16.57
CA GLY A 140 -39.27 3.22 -16.37
C GLY A 140 -40.48 2.48 -15.80
N SER A 141 -40.30 1.24 -15.33
CA SER A 141 -41.40 0.41 -14.81
C SER A 141 -41.91 0.79 -13.42
N GLY A 142 -41.23 1.72 -12.72
CA GLY A 142 -41.55 2.12 -11.34
C GLY A 142 -41.23 1.05 -10.26
N LYS A 143 -40.70 -0.13 -10.65
CA LYS A 143 -40.36 -1.24 -9.75
C LYS A 143 -38.87 -1.20 -9.38
N LYS A 144 -38.49 -1.84 -8.25
CA LYS A 144 -37.07 -2.04 -7.88
C LYS A 144 -36.35 -2.94 -8.88
N TYR A 145 -35.07 -2.68 -9.18
CA TYR A 145 -34.28 -3.35 -10.23
C TYR A 145 -34.31 -4.89 -10.14
N LYS A 146 -34.12 -5.46 -8.93
CA LYS A 146 -34.21 -6.92 -8.69
C LYS A 146 -35.56 -7.57 -8.96
N ARG A 147 -36.63 -6.79 -9.09
CA ARG A 147 -37.99 -7.27 -9.37
C ARG A 147 -38.43 -6.94 -10.80
N CYS A 148 -37.50 -6.50 -11.64
CA CYS A 148 -37.76 -6.16 -13.03
C CYS A 148 -36.60 -6.69 -13.90
N CYS A 149 -35.77 -5.84 -14.49
CA CYS A 149 -34.69 -6.25 -15.40
C CYS A 149 -33.59 -7.10 -14.72
N GLY A 150 -33.47 -7.08 -13.39
CA GLY A 150 -32.51 -7.90 -12.64
C GLY A 150 -33.00 -9.31 -12.24
N LEU A 151 -34.11 -9.80 -12.80
CA LEU A 151 -34.65 -11.15 -12.53
C LEU A 151 -34.00 -12.25 -13.39
N ALA A 152 -33.25 -11.88 -14.43
CA ALA A 152 -32.63 -12.81 -15.38
C ALA A 152 -31.09 -12.76 -15.37
N ALA A 153 -30.50 -12.52 -14.19
CA ALA A 153 -29.06 -12.52 -13.96
C ALA A 153 -28.72 -13.33 -12.70
#